data_AF-A0A964LG07-F1
#
_entry.id   AF-A0A964LG07-F1
#
_cell.length_a   1.000
_cell.length_b   1.000
_cell.length_c   1.000
_cell.angle_alpha   90.00
_cell.angle_beta   90.00
_cell.angle_gamma   90.00
#
_symmetry.space_group_name_H-M   'P 1'
#
loop_
_entity.id
_entity.type
_entity.pdbx_description
1 polymer ?
#
loop_
_entity_poly.entity_id
_entity_poly.type
_entity_poly.pdbx_seq_one_letter_code
_entity_poly.pdbx_strand_id
1 'polypeptide(L)'
;MSTIVATHDFAPDGVVAAQDFLKRTRAELRQLRKVRIWKDKLQVIDVNKDCFEIRGIGYLDANIVPLLRMINTAFDPTKIHDPIEFEYKEFDTGRRHCWAEDRVM
;
A
#
# COMPACT_ATOMS: atom_id res chain seq x y z
N MET A 1 -3.78 -3.91 -17.02
CA MET A 1 -2.56 -4.07 -16.19
C MET A 1 -2.43 -2.85 -15.31
N SER A 2 -1.87 -2.98 -14.11
CA SER A 2 -1.58 -1.82 -13.25
C SER A 2 -0.36 -1.10 -13.81
N THR A 3 -0.43 0.23 -13.94
CA THR A 3 0.70 1.02 -14.44
C THR A 3 1.56 1.46 -13.26
N ILE A 4 2.85 1.12 -13.29
CA ILE A 4 3.78 1.56 -12.25
C ILE A 4 4.14 3.03 -12.52
N VAL A 5 3.69 3.91 -11.65
CA VAL A 5 3.94 5.36 -11.72
C VAL A 5 5.26 5.73 -11.05
N ALA A 6 5.58 5.09 -9.93
CA ALA A 6 6.80 5.36 -9.18
C ALA A 6 7.30 4.13 -8.42
N THR A 7 8.61 4.05 -8.20
CA THR A 7 9.27 2.99 -7.43
C THR A 7 10.20 3.58 -6.39
N HIS A 8 10.25 2.97 -5.21
CA HIS A 8 11.17 3.31 -4.13
C HIS A 8 11.85 2.05 -3.61
N ASP A 9 13.18 2.05 -3.53
CA ASP A 9 13.94 0.95 -2.94
C ASP A 9 14.12 1.19 -1.43
N PHE A 10 13.60 0.27 -0.62
CA PHE A 10 13.64 0.33 0.83
C PHE A 10 15.01 -0.05 1.36
N ALA A 11 15.56 0.80 2.23
CA ALA A 11 16.72 0.48 3.05
C ALA A 11 16.27 0.05 4.46
N PRO A 12 16.99 -0.84 5.17
CA PRO A 12 16.58 -1.37 6.49
C PRO A 12 16.27 -0.32 7.56
N ASP A 13 16.92 0.85 7.53
CA ASP A 13 16.66 2.00 8.42
C ASP A 13 15.81 3.09 7.75
N GLY A 14 15.24 2.79 6.58
CA GLY A 14 14.62 3.73 5.65
C GLY A 14 13.13 3.96 5.84
N VAL A 15 12.54 3.56 6.97
CA VAL A 15 11.08 3.71 7.22
C VAL A 15 10.62 5.15 7.02
N VAL A 16 11.40 6.12 7.50
CA VAL A 16 11.08 7.55 7.32
C VAL A 16 11.13 7.96 5.85
N ALA A 17 12.15 7.51 5.11
CA ALA A 17 12.28 7.80 3.68
C ALA A 17 11.13 7.19 2.87
N ALA A 18 10.73 5.96 3.19
CA ALA A 18 9.57 5.30 2.59
C ALA A 18 8.26 6.03 2.93
N GLN A 19 8.11 6.48 4.18
CA GLN A 19 6.95 7.29 4.57
C GLN A 19 6.90 8.64 3.82
N ASP A 20 8.04 9.30 3.65
CA ASP A 20 8.09 10.57 2.94
C ASP A 20 7.87 10.41 1.44
N PHE A 21 8.37 9.33 0.84
CA PHE A 21 8.01 8.93 -0.52
C PHE A 21 6.48 8.77 -0.63
N LEU A 22 5.89 7.94 0.22
CA LEU A 22 4.45 7.71 0.25
C LEU A 22 3.63 9.00 0.44
N LYS A 23 4.07 9.94 1.29
CA LYS A 23 3.41 11.24 1.47
C LYS A 23 3.45 12.08 0.20
N ARG A 24 4.60 12.13 -0.49
CA ARG A 24 4.77 12.88 -1.75
C ARG A 24 3.90 12.26 -2.86
N THR A 25 4.04 10.96 -3.08
CA THR A 25 3.34 10.24 -4.15
C THR A 25 1.84 10.16 -3.90
N ARG A 26 1.38 10.23 -2.65
CA ARG A 26 -0.07 10.28 -2.34
C ARG A 26 -0.75 11.49 -2.95
N ALA A 27 -0.06 12.62 -3.12
CA ALA A 27 -0.63 13.79 -3.79
C ALA A 27 -0.87 13.56 -5.29
N GLU A 28 -0.15 12.62 -5.90
CA GLU A 28 -0.27 12.27 -7.32
C GLU A 28 -1.44 11.30 -7.58
N LEU A 29 -1.96 10.65 -6.53
CA LEU A 29 -3.03 9.66 -6.64
C LEU A 29 -4.37 10.25 -6.22
N ARG A 30 -5.41 9.93 -6.98
CA ARG A 30 -6.76 10.40 -6.68
C ARG A 30 -7.30 9.81 -5.39
N GLN A 31 -7.39 8.47 -5.35
CA GLN A 31 -7.96 7.76 -4.21
C GLN A 31 -7.38 6.36 -4.12
N LEU A 32 -6.74 6.06 -2.99
CA LEU A 32 -6.19 4.73 -2.73
C LEU A 32 -7.33 3.70 -2.67
N ARG A 33 -7.14 2.56 -3.34
CA ARG A 33 -8.15 1.50 -3.43
C ARG A 33 -7.76 0.25 -2.66
N LYS A 34 -6.52 -0.21 -2.87
CA LYS A 34 -6.01 -1.46 -2.31
C LYS A 34 -4.49 -1.50 -2.26
N VAL A 35 -3.99 -2.42 -1.45
CA VAL A 35 -2.58 -2.65 -1.19
C VAL A 35 -2.28 -4.12 -1.42
N ARG A 36 -1.16 -4.41 -2.05
CA ARG A 36 -0.64 -5.77 -2.24
C ARG A 36 0.74 -5.89 -1.63
N ILE A 37 0.98 -6.96 -0.90
CA ILE A 37 2.23 -7.18 -0.18
C ILE A 37 2.77 -8.56 -0.50
N TRP A 38 3.96 -8.60 -1.06
CA TRP A 38 4.76 -9.80 -1.31
C TRP A 38 5.76 -10.01 -0.18
N LYS A 39 6.66 -10.98 -0.34
CA LYS A 39 7.77 -11.23 0.58
C LYS A 39 8.85 -10.14 0.53
N ASP A 40 8.95 -9.44 -0.60
CA ASP A 40 10.05 -8.53 -0.93
C ASP A 40 9.58 -7.17 -1.49
N LYS A 41 8.28 -6.98 -1.69
CA LYS A 41 7.73 -5.71 -2.18
C LYS A 41 6.34 -5.40 -1.65
N LEU A 42 6.01 -4.12 -1.66
CA LEU A 42 4.72 -3.54 -1.37
C LEU A 42 4.25 -2.76 -2.61
N GLN A 43 3.02 -2.98 -3.04
CA GLN A 43 2.35 -2.14 -4.03
C GLN A 43 1.12 -1.50 -3.43
N VAL A 44 0.90 -0.24 -3.76
CA VAL A 44 -0.32 0.47 -3.43
C VAL A 44 -0.97 0.93 -4.71
N ILE A 45 -2.25 0.63 -4.85
CA ILE A 45 -3.02 0.76 -6.09
C ILE A 45 -4.18 1.71 -5.83
N ASP A 46 -4.36 2.66 -6.73
CA ASP A 46 -5.46 3.60 -6.69
C ASP A 46 -6.70 3.10 -7.47
N VAL A 47 -7.75 3.93 -7.54
CA VAL A 47 -8.97 3.62 -8.30
C VAL A 47 -8.75 3.53 -9.82
N ASN A 48 -7.79 4.26 -10.38
CA ASN A 48 -7.43 4.26 -11.79
C ASN A 48 -6.58 3.05 -12.20
N LYS A 49 -6.13 2.25 -11.21
CA LYS A 49 -5.16 1.14 -11.35
C LYS A 49 -3.72 1.63 -11.55
N ASP A 50 -3.47 2.90 -11.27
CA ASP A 50 -2.12 3.41 -11.11
C ASP A 50 -1.57 2.87 -9.80
N CYS A 51 -0.30 2.46 -9.82
CA CYS A 51 0.35 1.93 -8.64
C CYS A 51 1.74 2.50 -8.44
N PHE A 52 2.14 2.59 -7.17
CA PHE A 52 3.53 2.76 -6.82
C PHE A 52 4.01 1.52 -6.07
N GLU A 53 5.30 1.26 -6.19
CA GLU A 53 5.96 0.08 -5.67
C GLU A 53 7.07 0.47 -4.69
N ILE A 54 7.12 -0.19 -3.55
CA ILE A 54 8.24 -0.13 -2.61
C ILE A 54 8.89 -1.52 -2.61
N ARG A 55 10.16 -1.60 -3.02
CA ARG A 55 10.93 -2.84 -3.10
C ARG A 55 11.81 -3.00 -1.87
N GLY A 56 12.19 -4.22 -1.53
CA GLY A 56 13.03 -4.53 -0.36
C GLY A 56 12.26 -4.58 0.95
N ILE A 57 10.93 -4.51 0.93
CA ILE A 57 10.07 -4.66 2.12
C ILE A 57 8.88 -5.55 1.82
N GLY A 58 8.61 -6.50 2.70
CA GLY A 58 7.50 -7.43 2.54
C GLY A 58 6.75 -7.70 3.83
N TYR A 59 5.79 -8.62 3.76
CA TYR A 59 4.92 -8.90 4.91
C TYR A 59 5.67 -9.57 6.08
N LEU A 60 6.89 -10.10 5.88
CA LEU A 60 7.71 -10.66 6.95
C LEU A 60 8.46 -9.59 7.76
N ASP A 61 8.60 -8.38 7.22
CA ASP A 61 9.33 -7.29 7.86
C ASP A 61 8.41 -6.51 8.82
N ALA A 62 8.84 -6.30 10.06
CA ALA A 62 8.11 -5.51 11.06
C ALA A 62 7.87 -4.05 10.61
N ASN A 63 8.76 -3.51 9.77
CA ASN A 63 8.67 -2.16 9.22
C ASN A 63 7.48 -1.97 8.27
N ILE A 64 6.83 -3.05 7.82
CA ILE A 64 5.65 -2.95 6.96
C ILE A 64 4.46 -2.33 7.71
N VAL A 65 4.34 -2.58 9.02
CA VAL A 65 3.18 -2.17 9.83
C VAL A 65 3.04 -0.64 9.87
N PRO A 66 4.09 0.15 10.16
CA PRO A 66 4.05 1.61 10.03
C PRO A 66 3.62 2.10 8.64
N LEU A 67 4.10 1.48 7.56
CA LEU A 67 3.74 1.88 6.19
C LEU A 67 2.26 1.63 5.91
N LEU A 68 1.74 0.45 6.29
CA LEU A 68 0.35 0.08 6.12
C LEU A 68 -0.61 0.96 6.92
N ARG A 69 -0.23 1.35 8.15
CA ARG A 69 -0.98 2.31 8.96
C ARG A 69 -1.02 3.68 8.30
N MET A 70 0.10 4.15 7.76
CA MET A 70 0.17 5.47 7.14
C MET A 70 -0.74 5.60 5.90
N ILE A 71 -0.89 4.52 5.12
CA ILE A 71 -1.81 4.47 3.97
C ILE A 71 -3.24 4.06 4.34
N ASN A 72 -3.55 3.95 5.63
CA ASN A 72 -4.84 3.52 6.19
C ASN A 72 -5.31 2.16 5.64
N THR A 73 -4.42 1.18 5.54
CA THR A 73 -4.80 -0.18 5.13
C THR A 73 -5.63 -0.84 6.21
N ALA A 74 -6.69 -1.55 5.82
CA ALA A 74 -7.43 -2.43 6.72
C ALA A 74 -6.72 -3.79 6.81
N PHE A 75 -6.01 -4.05 7.90
CA PHE A 75 -5.30 -5.30 8.15
C PHE A 75 -5.31 -5.66 9.64
N ASP A 76 -5.11 -6.95 9.93
CA ASP A 76 -4.89 -7.45 11.28
C ASP A 76 -3.38 -7.47 11.58
N PRO A 77 -2.88 -6.65 12.53
CA PRO A 77 -1.45 -6.59 12.85
C PRO A 77 -0.90 -7.89 13.44
N THR A 78 -1.76 -8.78 13.97
CA THR A 78 -1.31 -10.07 14.53
C THR A 78 -1.05 -11.11 13.45
N LYS A 79 -1.75 -11.00 12.30
CA LYS A 79 -1.69 -11.97 11.20
C LYS A 79 -0.94 -11.47 9.97
N ILE A 80 -0.48 -10.22 9.99
CA ILE A 80 0.18 -9.61 8.85
C ILE A 80 1.49 -10.33 8.49
N HIS A 81 2.15 -10.93 9.47
CA HIS A 81 3.42 -11.64 9.28
C HIS A 81 3.25 -13.13 8.95
N ASP A 82 2.04 -13.68 9.06
CA ASP A 82 1.80 -15.10 8.78
C ASP A 82 2.07 -15.44 7.31
N PRO A 83 2.81 -16.50 6.99
CA PRO A 83 2.99 -16.90 5.60
C PRO A 83 1.66 -17.31 4.96
N ILE A 84 1.56 -17.07 3.66
CA ILE A 84 0.41 -17.45 2.83
C ILE A 84 0.90 -18.26 1.63
N GLU A 85 0.03 -19.13 1.11
CA GLU A 85 0.32 -19.91 -0.10
C GLU A 85 0.28 -19.07 -1.38
N PHE A 86 -0.46 -17.95 -1.36
CA PHE A 86 -0.54 -17.03 -2.50
C PHE A 86 0.73 -16.18 -2.61
N GLU A 87 0.95 -15.66 -3.82
CA GLU A 87 2.12 -14.83 -4.13
C GLU A 87 2.15 -13.52 -3.31
N TYR A 88 0.97 -12.95 -3.01
CA TYR A 88 0.82 -11.71 -2.26
C TYR A 88 -0.44 -11.69 -1.39
N LYS A 89 -0.38 -10.92 -0.31
CA LYS A 89 -1.55 -10.53 0.50
C LYS A 89 -2.19 -9.29 -0.13
N GLU A 90 -3.50 -9.30 -0.37
CA GLU A 90 -4.26 -8.13 -0.86
C GLU A 90 -5.14 -7.59 0.26
N PHE A 91 -5.08 -6.28 0.47
CA PHE A 91 -5.85 -5.57 1.49
C PHE A 91 -6.53 -4.34 0.91
N ASP A 92 -7.64 -3.97 1.52
CA ASP A 92 -8.39 -2.78 1.18
C ASP A 92 -7.86 -1.55 1.94
N THR A 93 -7.89 -0.38 1.31
CA THR A 93 -7.59 0.89 2.00
C THR A 93 -8.85 1.54 2.53
N GLY A 94 -8.78 2.12 3.74
CA GLY A 94 -9.92 2.51 4.56
C GLY A 94 -10.71 3.75 4.10
N ARG A 95 -10.18 4.59 3.20
CA ARG A 95 -10.95 5.71 2.64
C ARG A 95 -11.59 5.32 1.30
N ARG A 96 -12.73 4.65 1.39
CA ARG A 96 -13.64 4.43 0.27
C ARG A 96 -14.77 5.43 0.37
N HIS A 97 -14.82 6.40 -0.55
CA HIS A 97 -16.10 6.93 -0.99
C HIS A 97 -16.93 5.74 -1.49
N CYS A 98 -18.04 5.46 -0.85
CA CYS A 98 -18.95 4.42 -1.30
C CYS A 98 -19.45 4.79 -2.71
N TRP A 99 -19.72 3.78 -3.56
CA TRP A 99 -20.42 4.01 -4.82
C TRP A 99 -21.66 4.88 -4.55
N ALA A 100 -21.86 5.92 -5.37
CA ALA A 100 -22.98 6.88 -5.32
C ALA A 100 -22.95 7.98 -4.24
N GLU A 101 -21.83 8.24 -3.57
CA GLU A 101 -21.72 9.44 -2.70
C GLU A 101 -21.94 10.75 -3.49
N ASP A 102 -21.43 10.85 -4.73
CA ASP A 102 -21.67 11.98 -5.63
C ASP A 102 -23.08 12.02 -6.28
N ARG A 103 -23.97 11.06 -5.98
CA ARG A 103 -25.33 11.01 -6.55
C ARG A 103 -26.40 11.66 -5.67
N VAL A 104 -26.01 12.24 -4.54
CA VAL A 104 -26.90 13.05 -3.71
C VAL A 104 -26.71 14.52 -4.10
N MET A 105 -27.50 14.98 -5.06
CA MET A 105 -27.85 16.40 -5.26
C MET A 105 -29.26 16.65 -4.76
#